data_AF-A0A2L2Z3F2-F1
#
_entry.id   AF-A0A2L2Z3F2-F1
#
_cell.length_a   1.000
_cell.length_b   1.000
_cell.length_c   1.000
_cell.angle_alpha   90.00
_cell.angle_beta   90.00
_cell.angle_gamma   90.00
#
_symmetry.space_group_name_H-M   'P 1'
#
loop_
_entity.id
_entity.type
_entity.pdbx_description
1 polymer ?
#
loop_
_entity_poly.entity_id
_entity_poly.type
_entity_poly.pdbx_seq_one_letter_code
_entity_poly.pdbx_strand_id
1 'polypeptide(L)'
;GLLDYVEKKYLPDFLAGDSQSNISEGGLVPKSFYMSVEEYEKEKAEGNHLFDDSMYQVISLAKGQFHEVVLTITDKGSVICWDFDVMKDGISIGVYRTLQPLPLPEKEVHDEDIQGCGHASLPLGMLNLDDPVQSVIPKNWTLGKDYFIVEPLLTCKDGESVQGSHVTRVEGSYILQWKYVDTTIH
;
A
#
# COMPACT_ATOMS: atom_id res chain seq x y z
N GLY A 1 -7.95 34.88 12.37
CA GLY A 1 -7.00 34.11 11.53
C GLY A 1 -5.60 34.20 12.12
N LEU A 2 -4.54 33.84 11.38
CA LEU A 2 -3.17 33.85 11.94
C LEU A 2 -2.75 35.21 12.56
N LEU A 3 -3.30 36.30 12.02
CA LEU A 3 -3.13 37.68 12.50
C LEU A 3 -3.63 37.94 13.93
N ASP A 4 -4.47 37.06 14.48
CA ASP A 4 -4.94 37.18 15.87
C ASP A 4 -3.85 36.73 16.87
N TYR A 5 -2.83 36.02 16.38
CA TYR A 5 -1.79 35.39 17.20
C TYR A 5 -0.37 35.85 16.83
N VAL A 6 -0.17 36.36 15.61
CA VAL A 6 1.15 36.77 15.08
C VAL A 6 1.05 38.16 14.44
N GLU A 7 1.92 39.09 14.87
CA GLU A 7 1.99 40.42 14.28
C GLU A 7 2.42 40.35 12.80
N LYS A 8 1.82 41.21 11.96
CA LYS A 8 2.03 41.21 10.50
C LYS A 8 3.48 41.26 10.07
N LYS A 9 4.33 42.01 10.77
CA LYS A 9 5.77 42.13 10.47
C LYS A 9 6.55 40.80 10.56
N TYR A 10 6.03 39.80 11.27
CA TYR A 10 6.66 38.48 11.39
C TYR A 10 6.03 37.44 10.48
N LEU A 11 4.91 37.77 9.85
CA LEU A 11 4.15 36.85 9.03
C LEU A 11 4.55 37.01 7.56
N PRO A 12 4.85 35.93 6.82
CA PRO A 12 5.08 36.00 5.39
C PRO A 12 3.90 36.63 4.64
N ASP A 13 4.20 37.33 3.55
CA ASP A 13 3.22 37.97 2.67
C ASP A 13 2.16 37.00 2.11
N PHE A 14 2.55 35.78 1.71
CA PHE A 14 1.63 34.74 1.24
C PHE A 14 0.68 34.20 2.33
N LEU A 15 0.93 34.52 3.61
CA LEU A 15 0.03 34.28 4.73
C LEU A 15 -0.70 35.56 5.19
N ALA A 16 -0.71 36.60 4.35
CA ALA A 16 -1.28 37.93 4.62
C ALA A 16 -0.54 38.78 5.67
N GLY A 17 0.78 38.58 5.78
CA GLY A 17 1.67 39.44 6.56
C GLY A 17 2.45 40.46 5.72
N ASP A 18 3.43 41.12 6.35
CA ASP A 18 4.29 42.14 5.75
C ASP A 18 5.75 41.67 5.60
N SER A 19 6.07 40.46 6.07
CA SER A 19 7.43 39.91 6.01
C SER A 19 7.72 39.34 4.63
N GLN A 20 8.79 39.82 3.99
CA GLN A 20 9.31 39.20 2.77
C GLN A 20 10.06 37.92 3.15
N SER A 21 9.57 36.78 2.69
CA SER A 21 10.23 35.50 2.90
C SER A 21 10.73 34.91 1.59
N ASN A 22 12.02 34.56 1.52
CA ASN A 22 12.60 33.81 0.40
C ASN A 22 12.38 32.30 0.60
N ILE A 23 11.12 31.87 0.67
CA ILE A 23 10.78 30.45 0.70
C ILE A 23 10.66 30.01 -0.75
N SER A 24 11.50 29.05 -1.17
CA SER A 24 11.32 28.41 -2.46
C SER A 24 10.01 27.61 -2.43
N GLU A 25 9.22 27.68 -3.50
CA GLU A 25 7.96 26.93 -3.64
C GLU A 25 8.16 25.40 -3.71
N GLY A 26 9.41 24.93 -3.55
CA GLY A 26 9.81 23.57 -3.83
C GLY A 26 9.74 23.28 -5.33
N GLY A 27 9.61 22.00 -5.66
CA GLY A 27 9.51 21.54 -7.05
C GLY A 27 10.04 20.13 -7.21
N LEU A 28 9.90 19.59 -8.43
CA LEU A 28 10.50 18.30 -8.76
C LEU A 28 12.03 18.44 -8.72
N VAL A 29 12.67 17.58 -7.93
CA VAL A 29 14.13 17.45 -7.96
C VAL A 29 14.51 16.80 -9.30
N PRO A 30 15.42 17.39 -10.10
CA PRO A 30 15.81 16.78 -11.36
C PRO A 30 16.46 15.41 -11.11
N LYS A 31 16.16 14.42 -11.95
CA LYS A 31 16.67 13.04 -11.81
C LYS A 31 18.19 12.94 -11.75
N SER A 32 18.92 13.91 -12.32
CA SER A 32 20.38 13.98 -12.24
C SER A 32 20.93 14.24 -10.84
N PHE A 33 20.07 14.69 -9.91
CA PHE A 33 20.41 14.85 -8.49
C PHE A 33 19.97 13.64 -7.65
N TYR A 34 19.37 12.61 -8.27
CA TYR A 34 19.03 11.40 -7.54
C TYR A 34 20.32 10.62 -7.31
N MET A 35 20.41 9.99 -6.14
CA MET A 35 21.50 9.07 -5.85
C MET A 35 21.56 7.96 -6.91
N SER A 36 22.75 7.61 -7.36
CA SER A 36 22.90 6.53 -8.33
C SER A 36 22.64 5.17 -7.68
N VAL A 37 22.32 4.17 -8.49
CA VAL A 37 22.12 2.79 -7.99
C VAL A 37 23.41 2.28 -7.35
N GLU A 38 24.57 2.62 -7.92
CA GLU A 38 25.87 2.20 -7.39
C GLU A 38 26.20 2.86 -6.05
N GLU A 39 25.84 4.13 -5.86
CA GLU A 39 26.01 4.84 -4.60
C GLU A 39 25.09 4.30 -3.50
N TYR A 40 23.84 3.97 -3.86
CA TYR A 40 22.88 3.34 -2.96
C TYR A 40 23.34 1.96 -2.46
N GLU A 41 23.79 1.09 -3.37
CA GLU A 41 24.30 -0.25 -3.01
C GLU A 41 25.55 -0.16 -2.13
N LYS A 42 26.41 0.84 -2.36
CA LYS A 42 27.58 1.09 -1.53
C LYS A 42 27.18 1.53 -0.12
N GLU A 43 26.23 2.46 0.02
CA GLU A 43 25.73 2.88 1.34
C GLU A 43 25.05 1.73 2.10
N LYS A 44 24.30 0.87 1.39
CA LYS A 44 23.71 -0.37 1.93
C LYS A 44 24.80 -1.32 2.45
N ALA A 45 25.88 -1.51 1.72
CA ALA A 45 27.01 -2.36 2.11
C ALA A 45 27.81 -1.79 3.30
N GLU A 46 27.83 -0.46 3.46
CA GLU A 46 28.50 0.25 4.57
C GLU A 46 27.67 0.25 5.87
N GLY A 47 26.48 -0.37 5.88
CA GLY A 47 25.68 -0.60 7.09
C GLY A 47 24.78 0.57 7.49
N ASN A 48 24.65 1.59 6.64
CA ASN A 48 23.67 2.66 6.80
C ASN A 48 22.29 2.16 6.36
N HIS A 49 21.68 1.28 7.17
CA HIS A 49 20.32 0.79 6.95
C HIS A 49 19.30 1.86 7.35
N LEU A 50 19.15 2.92 6.54
CA LEU A 50 18.08 3.91 6.73
C LEU A 50 16.68 3.27 6.57
N PHE A 51 16.60 2.13 5.88
CA PHE A 51 15.41 1.32 5.73
C PHE A 51 15.77 -0.12 6.04
N ASP A 52 15.18 -0.66 7.11
CA ASP A 52 15.28 -2.08 7.42
C ASP A 52 14.49 -2.86 6.36
N ASP A 53 15.15 -3.80 5.67
CA ASP A 53 14.54 -4.70 4.68
C ASP A 53 13.38 -5.52 5.32
N SER A 54 13.22 -5.49 6.65
CA SER A 54 12.13 -6.15 7.40
C SER A 54 10.72 -5.64 7.09
N MET A 55 10.57 -4.46 6.49
CA MET A 55 9.25 -3.93 6.12
C MET A 55 8.66 -4.58 4.87
N TYR A 56 9.52 -5.07 3.96
CA TYR A 56 9.08 -5.69 2.71
C TYR A 56 8.85 -7.19 2.90
N GLN A 57 7.71 -7.66 2.40
CA GLN A 57 7.36 -9.08 2.37
C GLN A 57 7.56 -9.60 0.95
N VAL A 58 8.20 -10.77 0.80
CA VAL A 58 8.43 -11.40 -0.50
C VAL A 58 7.46 -12.56 -0.68
N ILE A 59 6.76 -12.58 -1.81
CA ILE A 59 5.71 -13.57 -2.11
C ILE A 59 5.89 -14.06 -3.54
N SER A 60 5.69 -15.36 -3.76
CA SER A 60 5.65 -15.97 -5.10
C SER A 60 4.23 -16.43 -5.40
N LEU A 61 3.67 -16.00 -6.53
CA LEU A 61 2.30 -16.30 -6.95
C LEU A 61 2.31 -17.14 -8.22
N ALA A 62 1.71 -18.33 -8.18
CA ALA A 62 1.45 -19.15 -9.35
C ALA A 62 0.10 -18.83 -9.99
N LYS A 63 -0.14 -19.37 -11.20
CA LYS A 63 -1.41 -19.21 -11.91
C LYS A 63 -2.60 -19.67 -11.05
N GLY A 64 -3.55 -18.76 -10.84
CA GLY A 64 -4.75 -19.00 -10.03
C GLY A 64 -4.58 -18.75 -8.53
N GLN A 65 -3.37 -18.40 -8.07
CA GLN A 65 -3.14 -17.94 -6.70
C GLN A 65 -3.34 -16.43 -6.57
N PHE A 66 -3.69 -16.04 -5.35
CA PHE A 66 -3.91 -14.65 -4.95
C PHE A 66 -3.15 -14.40 -3.66
N HIS A 67 -2.59 -13.20 -3.52
CA HIS A 67 -2.22 -12.66 -2.22
C HIS A 67 -3.22 -11.57 -1.85
N GLU A 68 -3.81 -11.64 -0.66
CA GLU A 68 -4.85 -10.72 -0.24
C GLU A 68 -4.54 -10.12 1.13
N VAL A 69 -4.66 -8.79 1.22
CA VAL A 69 -4.57 -8.04 2.47
C VAL A 69 -5.93 -7.43 2.75
N VAL A 70 -6.50 -7.77 3.91
CA VAL A 70 -7.79 -7.26 4.36
C VAL A 70 -7.57 -6.11 5.34
N LEU A 71 -8.20 -4.97 5.06
CA LEU A 71 -8.14 -3.79 5.91
C LEU A 71 -9.54 -3.46 6.42
N THR A 72 -9.67 -3.20 7.72
CA THR A 72 -10.91 -2.69 8.32
C THR A 72 -10.78 -1.20 8.52
N ILE A 73 -11.54 -0.43 7.76
CA ILE A 73 -11.52 1.03 7.81
C ILE A 73 -12.65 1.51 8.71
N THR A 74 -12.30 2.18 9.79
CA THR A 74 -13.23 2.73 10.79
C THR A 74 -13.40 4.24 10.68
N ASP A 75 -12.52 4.93 9.95
CA ASP A 75 -12.61 6.38 9.73
C ASP A 75 -12.64 6.72 8.25
N LYS A 76 -13.66 7.48 7.85
CA LYS A 76 -13.84 7.95 6.48
C LYS A 76 -12.80 9.02 6.17
N GLY A 77 -12.14 8.87 5.03
CA GLY A 77 -11.05 9.75 4.61
C GLY A 77 -9.67 9.21 4.99
N SER A 78 -9.60 8.05 5.66
CA SER A 78 -8.37 7.29 5.78
C SER A 78 -7.78 7.02 4.40
N VAL A 79 -6.45 7.05 4.30
CA VAL A 79 -5.73 6.77 3.06
C VAL A 79 -5.09 5.40 3.18
N ILE A 80 -5.46 4.50 2.27
CA ILE A 80 -4.78 3.23 2.08
C ILE A 80 -3.61 3.49 1.14
N CYS A 81 -2.40 3.04 1.48
CA CYS A 81 -1.22 3.17 0.63
C CYS A 81 -0.60 1.79 0.39
N TRP A 82 -0.03 1.58 -0.79
CA TRP A 82 0.74 0.39 -1.12
C TRP A 82 1.97 0.76 -1.93
N ASP A 83 3.00 -0.05 -1.76
CA ASP A 83 4.26 -0.02 -2.51
C ASP A 83 4.78 -1.45 -2.63
N PHE A 84 5.15 -1.86 -3.84
CA PHE A 84 5.73 -3.18 -4.09
C PHE A 84 6.53 -3.20 -5.38
N ASP A 85 7.53 -4.08 -5.42
CA ASP A 85 8.32 -4.36 -6.62
C ASP A 85 7.90 -5.69 -7.24
N VAL A 86 7.76 -5.72 -8.57
CA VAL A 86 7.55 -6.95 -9.33
C VAL A 86 8.90 -7.54 -9.69
N MET A 87 9.25 -8.64 -9.04
CA MET A 87 10.56 -9.28 -9.23
C MET A 87 10.59 -10.25 -10.42
N LYS A 88 9.44 -10.83 -10.78
CA LYS A 88 9.25 -11.83 -11.84
C LYS A 88 7.80 -11.86 -12.32
N ASP A 89 7.61 -12.19 -13.59
CA ASP A 89 6.32 -12.39 -14.26
C ASP A 89 5.37 -11.16 -14.21
N GLY A 90 4.22 -11.28 -14.87
CA GLY A 90 3.16 -10.30 -14.78
C GLY A 90 2.32 -10.49 -13.52
N ILE A 91 2.06 -9.41 -12.80
CA ILE A 91 1.15 -9.38 -11.65
C ILE A 91 0.06 -8.36 -11.94
N SER A 92 -1.12 -8.51 -11.34
CA SER A 92 -2.04 -7.39 -11.25
C SER A 92 -2.50 -7.15 -9.83
N ILE A 93 -2.68 -5.88 -9.49
CA ILE A 93 -3.21 -5.42 -8.22
C ILE A 93 -4.62 -4.85 -8.43
N GLY A 94 -5.54 -5.28 -7.58
CA GLY A 94 -6.89 -4.73 -7.47
C GLY A 94 -7.20 -4.32 -6.05
N VAL A 95 -7.92 -3.20 -5.89
CA VAL A 95 -8.46 -2.77 -4.60
C VAL A 95 -9.98 -2.89 -4.64
N TYR A 96 -10.52 -3.66 -3.69
CA TYR A 96 -11.94 -3.90 -3.56
C TYR A 96 -12.45 -3.36 -2.23
N ARG A 97 -13.72 -2.97 -2.21
CA ARG A 97 -14.48 -2.77 -0.97
C ARG A 97 -15.64 -3.74 -0.91
N THR A 98 -16.06 -4.09 0.28
CA THR A 98 -17.19 -4.97 0.54
C THR A 98 -18.33 -4.17 1.16
N LEU A 99 -19.59 -4.57 0.93
CA LEU A 99 -20.75 -3.94 1.61
C LEU A 99 -20.97 -4.51 3.00
N GLN A 100 -20.70 -5.80 3.15
CA GLN A 100 -20.85 -6.52 4.40
C GLN A 100 -19.45 -6.82 4.94
N PRO A 101 -19.26 -6.82 6.26
CA PRO A 101 -18.00 -7.28 6.85
C PRO A 101 -17.65 -8.66 6.31
N LEU A 102 -16.37 -8.86 5.99
CA LEU A 102 -15.90 -10.19 5.61
C LEU A 102 -16.15 -11.18 6.75
N PRO A 103 -16.56 -12.42 6.44
CA PRO A 103 -16.68 -13.45 7.46
C PRO A 103 -15.30 -13.64 8.12
N LEU A 104 -15.31 -13.81 9.45
CA LEU A 104 -14.07 -14.11 10.17
C LEU A 104 -13.47 -15.40 9.59
N PRO A 105 -12.17 -15.43 9.26
CA PRO A 105 -11.53 -16.70 8.93
C PRO A 105 -11.74 -17.66 10.10
N GLU A 106 -12.15 -18.89 9.81
CA GLU A 106 -12.29 -19.93 10.83
C GLU A 106 -10.93 -20.06 11.53
N LYS A 107 -10.85 -19.61 12.79
CA LYS A 107 -9.61 -19.65 13.57
C LYS A 107 -9.24 -21.12 13.82
N GLU A 108 -8.21 -21.61 13.15
CA GLU A 108 -7.33 -22.59 13.82
C GLU A 108 -6.50 -21.80 14.82
N VAL A 109 -6.77 -22.04 16.11
CA VAL A 109 -6.08 -21.40 17.23
C VAL A 109 -4.67 -21.97 17.29
N HIS A 110 -3.69 -21.22 16.78
CA HIS A 110 -2.32 -21.33 17.25
C HIS A 110 -2.02 -20.06 18.06
N ASP A 111 -1.88 -20.26 19.38
CA ASP A 111 -1.33 -19.27 20.30
C ASP A 111 0.11 -18.91 19.88
N GLU A 112 0.54 -17.71 20.27
CA GLU A 112 1.88 -17.09 20.09
C GLU A 112 2.04 -16.20 18.85
N ASP A 113 1.65 -14.92 18.95
CA ASP A 113 2.56 -13.87 19.42
C ASP A 113 1.89 -12.48 19.46
N ILE A 114 2.10 -11.78 20.58
CA ILE A 114 1.60 -10.44 20.88
C ILE A 114 2.70 -9.41 20.58
N GLN A 115 2.24 -8.22 20.14
CA GLN A 115 2.88 -6.89 20.21
C GLN A 115 3.62 -6.33 18.97
N GLY A 116 2.86 -5.59 18.16
CA GLY A 116 3.35 -4.51 17.31
C GLY A 116 2.22 -3.93 16.46
N CYS A 117 1.95 -2.61 16.60
CA CYS A 117 1.06 -1.74 15.80
C CYS A 117 -0.23 -2.34 15.18
N GLY A 118 -1.39 -1.79 15.55
CA GLY A 118 -2.75 -2.25 15.21
C GLY A 118 -3.19 -2.14 13.75
N HIS A 119 -2.45 -2.78 12.85
CA HIS A 119 -2.98 -3.30 11.61
C HIS A 119 -3.34 -4.75 11.90
N ALA A 120 -4.61 -5.13 11.72
CA ALA A 120 -4.97 -6.53 11.73
C ALA A 120 -4.36 -7.21 10.50
N SER A 121 -3.06 -7.46 10.53
CA SER A 121 -2.44 -8.49 9.70
C SER A 121 -3.09 -9.79 10.15
N LEU A 122 -4.10 -10.25 9.39
CA LEU A 122 -4.51 -11.64 9.47
C LEU A 122 -3.24 -12.49 9.37
N PRO A 123 -3.12 -13.56 10.17
CA PRO A 123 -1.87 -14.26 10.34
C PRO A 123 -1.37 -14.70 8.97
N LEU A 124 -0.07 -14.45 8.76
CA LEU A 124 0.75 -15.06 7.73
C LEU A 124 0.20 -16.46 7.42
N GLY A 125 -0.32 -16.64 6.20
CA GLY A 125 -0.40 -17.95 5.59
C GLY A 125 1.02 -18.47 5.41
N MET A 126 1.63 -18.92 6.50
CA MET A 126 2.90 -19.61 6.49
C MET A 126 2.70 -20.92 5.73
N LEU A 127 3.25 -20.96 4.52
CA LEU A 127 3.93 -22.13 3.95
C LEU A 127 3.18 -23.47 4.05
N ASN A 128 2.07 -23.61 3.34
CA ASN A 128 1.69 -24.90 2.77
C ASN A 128 1.44 -24.69 1.27
N LEU A 129 2.42 -25.08 0.44
CA LEU A 129 2.36 -24.99 -1.02
C LEU A 129 1.30 -25.91 -1.65
N ASP A 130 0.59 -26.71 -0.86
CA ASP A 130 -0.28 -27.78 -1.35
C ASP A 130 -1.79 -27.55 -1.15
N ASP A 131 -2.21 -26.51 -0.42
CA ASP A 131 -3.63 -26.18 -0.27
C ASP A 131 -3.97 -24.96 -1.15
N PRO A 132 -4.99 -25.03 -2.04
CA PRO A 132 -5.38 -23.88 -2.84
C PRO A 132 -5.85 -22.75 -1.93
N VAL A 133 -5.00 -21.73 -1.78
CA VAL A 133 -5.29 -20.49 -1.04
C VAL A 133 -6.65 -19.96 -1.50
N GLN A 134 -7.67 -20.17 -0.67
CA GLN A 134 -9.02 -19.75 -0.97
C GLN A 134 -9.11 -18.24 -0.75
N SER A 135 -9.58 -17.50 -1.76
CA SER A 135 -9.79 -16.06 -1.63
C SER A 135 -10.71 -15.76 -0.43
N VAL A 136 -10.40 -14.67 0.28
CA VAL A 136 -11.21 -14.13 1.37
C VAL A 136 -12.58 -13.66 0.88
N ILE A 137 -12.74 -13.41 -0.43
CA ILE A 137 -14.02 -13.07 -1.04
C ILE A 137 -14.88 -14.34 -1.13
N PRO A 138 -16.06 -14.39 -0.48
CA PRO A 138 -16.94 -15.55 -0.55
C PRO A 138 -17.37 -15.87 -1.98
N LYS A 139 -17.39 -17.16 -2.34
CA LYS A 139 -17.75 -17.63 -3.70
C LYS A 139 -19.16 -17.25 -4.14
N ASN A 140 -20.06 -16.98 -3.19
CA ASN A 140 -21.44 -16.55 -3.44
C ASN A 140 -21.59 -15.02 -3.59
N TRP A 141 -20.52 -14.25 -3.43
CA TRP A 141 -20.52 -12.80 -3.60
C TRP A 141 -20.29 -12.41 -5.05
N THR A 142 -20.96 -11.35 -5.49
CA THR A 142 -20.93 -10.87 -6.87
C THR A 142 -20.36 -9.45 -6.96
N LEU A 143 -19.45 -9.23 -7.90
CA LEU A 143 -18.90 -7.90 -8.19
C LEU A 143 -20.02 -6.94 -8.63
N GLY A 144 -20.03 -5.73 -8.07
CA GLY A 144 -21.05 -4.72 -8.31
C GLY A 144 -22.31 -4.88 -7.46
N LYS A 145 -22.39 -5.94 -6.64
CA LYS A 145 -23.49 -6.17 -5.70
C LYS A 145 -22.98 -6.28 -4.27
N ASP A 146 -22.12 -7.25 -3.99
CA ASP A 146 -21.66 -7.55 -2.63
C ASP A 146 -20.29 -6.92 -2.35
N TYR A 147 -19.46 -6.80 -3.40
CA TYR A 147 -18.17 -6.10 -3.37
C TYR A 147 -17.97 -5.29 -4.66
N PHE A 148 -17.11 -4.29 -4.60
CA PHE A 148 -16.91 -3.30 -5.66
C PHE A 148 -15.42 -3.03 -5.85
N ILE A 149 -14.99 -2.91 -7.10
CA ILE A 149 -13.68 -2.35 -7.44
C ILE A 149 -13.69 -0.87 -7.09
N VAL A 150 -12.70 -0.41 -6.33
CA VAL A 150 -12.57 0.99 -5.93
C VAL A 150 -11.38 1.70 -6.57
N GLU A 151 -10.44 0.94 -7.13
CA GLU A 151 -9.34 1.43 -7.96
C GLU A 151 -9.23 0.59 -9.24
N PRO A 152 -8.87 1.19 -10.40
CA PRO A 152 -8.66 0.43 -11.62
C PRO A 152 -7.66 -0.71 -11.42
N LEU A 153 -7.97 -1.89 -11.97
CA LEU A 153 -7.03 -3.01 -11.95
C LEU A 153 -5.77 -2.62 -12.72
N LEU A 154 -4.62 -2.68 -12.06
CA LEU A 154 -3.34 -2.37 -12.66
C LEU A 154 -2.58 -3.66 -12.94
N THR A 155 -2.21 -3.89 -14.19
CA THR A 155 -1.29 -4.96 -14.57
C THR A 155 0.13 -4.42 -14.61
N CYS A 156 1.00 -5.06 -13.85
CA CYS A 156 2.39 -4.71 -13.62
C CYS A 156 3.31 -5.77 -14.24
N LYS A 157 4.48 -5.36 -14.71
CA LYS A 157 5.46 -6.22 -15.38
C LYS A 157 6.71 -6.41 -14.54
N ASP A 158 7.48 -7.44 -14.88
CA ASP A 158 8.81 -7.69 -14.32
C ASP A 158 9.69 -6.42 -14.31
N GLY A 159 10.28 -6.13 -13.14
CA GLY A 159 11.13 -4.98 -12.87
C GLY A 159 10.39 -3.68 -12.54
N GLU A 160 9.06 -3.67 -12.51
CA GLU A 160 8.30 -2.46 -12.16
C GLU A 160 8.18 -2.27 -10.63
N SER A 161 8.56 -1.08 -10.16
CA SER A 161 8.23 -0.57 -8.82
C SER A 161 6.90 0.17 -8.87
N VAL A 162 5.92 -0.29 -8.09
CA VAL A 162 4.53 0.16 -8.16
C VAL A 162 4.07 0.70 -6.83
N GLN A 163 3.73 1.98 -6.82
CA GLN A 163 3.17 2.68 -5.68
C GLN A 163 1.78 3.22 -5.99
N GLY A 164 0.93 3.29 -4.96
CA GLY A 164 -0.41 3.85 -5.12
C GLY A 164 -1.11 4.11 -3.80
N SER A 165 -2.27 4.75 -3.88
CA SER A 165 -3.10 5.02 -2.73
C SER A 165 -4.58 5.10 -3.08
N HIS A 166 -5.44 4.91 -2.08
CA HIS A 166 -6.88 5.07 -2.18
C HIS A 166 -7.42 5.83 -0.97
N VAL A 167 -8.15 6.92 -1.22
CA VAL A 167 -8.87 7.66 -0.17
C VAL A 167 -10.21 7.00 0.09
N THR A 168 -10.38 6.44 1.29
CA THR A 168 -11.57 5.70 1.69
C THR A 168 -12.77 6.64 1.80
N ARG A 169 -13.83 6.35 1.05
CA ARG A 169 -15.06 7.16 1.05
C ARG A 169 -16.11 6.64 2.03
N VAL A 170 -15.99 5.38 2.45
CA VAL A 170 -16.94 4.66 3.29
C VAL A 170 -16.13 3.78 4.25
N GLU A 171 -16.61 3.65 5.47
CA GLU A 171 -16.11 2.67 6.44
C GLU A 171 -16.45 1.24 6.00
N GLY A 172 -15.67 0.25 6.44
CA GLY A 172 -15.90 -1.16 6.13
C GLY A 172 -14.63 -1.92 5.74
N SER A 173 -14.81 -3.11 5.17
CA SER A 173 -13.69 -3.96 4.79
C SER A 173 -13.25 -3.69 3.35
N TYR A 174 -11.95 -3.45 3.21
CA TYR A 174 -11.24 -3.29 1.95
C TYR A 174 -10.29 -4.47 1.75
N ILE A 175 -10.05 -4.83 0.49
CA ILE A 175 -9.19 -5.95 0.11
C ILE A 175 -8.22 -5.45 -0.95
N LEU A 176 -6.92 -5.54 -0.68
CA LEU A 176 -5.89 -5.42 -1.70
C LEU A 176 -5.58 -6.83 -2.17
N GLN A 177 -5.68 -7.08 -3.46
CA GLN A 177 -5.45 -8.40 -4.04
C GLN A 177 -4.39 -8.30 -5.13
N TRP A 178 -3.34 -9.08 -4.99
CA TRP A 178 -2.36 -9.35 -6.03
C TRP A 178 -2.65 -10.72 -6.64
N LYS A 179 -2.60 -10.80 -7.97
CA LYS A 179 -2.82 -12.06 -8.70
C LYS A 179 -1.82 -12.21 -9.82
N TYR A 180 -1.41 -13.45 -10.06
CA TYR A 180 -0.62 -13.79 -11.24
C TYR A 180 -1.39 -13.45 -12.52
N VAL A 181 -0.70 -12.82 -13.47
CA VAL A 181 -1.19 -12.56 -14.83
C VAL A 181 -0.20 -13.14 -15.82
N ASP A 182 -0.72 -13.99 -16.71
CA ASP A 182 0.07 -14.48 -17.82
C ASP A 182 0.27 -13.36 -18.84
N THR A 183 1.44 -12.72 -18.79
CA THR A 183 1.83 -11.66 -19.71
C THR A 183 2.36 -12.19 -21.05
N THR A 184 2.33 -13.50 -21.31
CA THR A 184 2.79 -14.06 -22.60
C THR A 184 1.78 -13.98 -23.76
N ILE A 185 0.70 -13.22 -23.62
CA ILE A 185 -0.21 -12.99 -24.75
C ILE A 185 0.31 -11.83 -25.60
N HIS A 186 0.86 -12.20 -26.76
CA HIS A 186 1.30 -11.37 -27.88
C HIS A 186 0.26 -10.35 -28.37
#